data_AF-A0A965Y790-F1
#
_entry.id   AF-A0A965Y790-F1
#
_cell.length_a   1.000
_cell.length_b   1.000
_cell.length_c   1.000
_cell.angle_alpha   90.00
_cell.angle_beta   90.00
_cell.angle_gamma   90.00
#
_symmetry.space_group_name_H-M   'P 1'
#
loop_
_entity.id
_entity.type
_entity.pdbx_description
1 polymer ?
#
loop_
_entity_poly.entity_id
_entity_poly.type
_entity_poly.pdbx_seq_one_letter_code
_entity_poly.pdbx_strand_id
1 'polypeptide(L)'
;MKNSVIRSLYLYIFALTGLAMTVIGCAMMLNIVLRQYVFTYSDESRRINQSYYIDKPIMEFDSNEIDVDTATKLAENGEYIGLTEDQINSLDQWIKDYEEYRAQVKLNEELRNNIDYLKESRQETMSIALSIILVGLPLFIIHWTLIVKDRKREDEK
;
A
#
# COMPACT_ATOMS: atom_id res chain seq x y z
N MET A 1 -6.91 18.71 -49.54
CA MET A 1 -5.63 18.57 -48.77
C MET A 1 -5.80 18.71 -47.25
N LYS A 2 -6.62 19.63 -46.72
CA LYS A 2 -6.72 19.90 -45.27
C LYS A 2 -7.19 18.72 -44.40
N ASN A 3 -8.04 17.83 -44.94
CA ASN A 3 -8.56 16.66 -44.21
C ASN A 3 -7.51 15.55 -43.99
N SER A 4 -6.44 15.50 -44.81
CA SER A 4 -5.39 14.46 -44.67
C SER A 4 -4.51 14.71 -43.44
N VAL A 5 -4.12 15.98 -43.23
CA VAL A 5 -3.27 16.37 -42.09
C VAL A 5 -3.98 16.15 -40.77
N ILE A 6 -5.28 16.46 -40.68
CA ILE A 6 -6.09 16.26 -39.46
C ILE A 6 -6.18 14.78 -39.11
N ARG A 7 -6.43 13.91 -40.11
CA ARG A 7 -6.48 12.46 -39.90
C ARG A 7 -5.12 11.91 -39.48
N SER A 8 -4.04 12.34 -40.13
CA SER A 8 -2.68 11.93 -39.79
C SER A 8 -2.35 12.30 -38.34
N LEU A 9 -2.60 13.55 -37.95
CA LEU A 9 -2.39 14.03 -36.58
C LEU A 9 -3.19 13.20 -35.56
N TYR A 10 -4.46 12.91 -35.84
CA TYR A 10 -5.29 12.05 -34.99
C TYR A 10 -4.64 10.67 -34.80
N LEU A 11 -4.24 10.01 -35.89
CA LEU A 11 -3.66 8.68 -35.81
C LEU A 11 -2.37 8.65 -34.99
N TYR A 12 -1.50 9.66 -35.14
CA TYR A 12 -0.26 9.74 -34.37
C TYR A 12 -0.51 9.97 -32.88
N ILE A 13 -1.46 10.84 -32.51
CA ILE A 13 -1.79 11.07 -31.09
C ILE A 13 -2.34 9.79 -30.46
N PHE A 14 -3.26 9.08 -31.11
CA PHE A 14 -3.83 7.84 -30.57
C PHE A 14 -2.80 6.70 -30.52
N ALA A 15 -1.93 6.59 -31.52
CA ALA A 15 -0.82 5.64 -31.48
C ALA A 15 0.14 5.95 -30.32
N LEU A 16 0.49 7.22 -30.12
CA LEU A 16 1.36 7.66 -29.02
C LEU A 16 0.73 7.35 -27.66
N THR A 17 -0.56 7.64 -27.47
CA THR A 17 -1.30 7.34 -26.24
C THR A 17 -1.32 5.84 -25.96
N GLY A 18 -1.65 5.01 -26.95
CA GLY A 18 -1.64 3.55 -26.79
C GLY A 18 -0.24 3.00 -26.45
N LEU A 19 0.80 3.54 -27.10
CA LEU A 19 2.18 3.17 -26.81
C LEU A 19 2.57 3.55 -25.38
N ALA A 20 2.25 4.77 -24.94
CA ALA A 20 2.52 5.24 -23.59
C ALA A 20 1.84 4.36 -22.54
N MET A 21 0.55 4.06 -22.72
CA MET A 21 -0.18 3.13 -21.84
C MET A 21 0.52 1.76 -21.77
N THR A 22 0.85 1.18 -22.92
CA THR A 22 1.54 -0.13 -22.98
C THR A 22 2.87 -0.11 -22.23
N VAL A 23 3.69 0.93 -22.45
CA VAL A 23 5.00 1.07 -21.78
C VAL A 23 4.83 1.22 -20.27
N ILE A 24 3.86 2.01 -19.81
CA ILE A 24 3.56 2.19 -18.38
C ILE A 24 3.18 0.85 -17.75
N GLY A 25 2.25 0.10 -18.35
CA GLY A 25 1.85 -1.21 -17.83
C GLY A 25 3.00 -2.21 -17.79
N CYS A 26 3.84 -2.26 -18.83
CA CYS A 26 5.03 -3.10 -18.84
C CYS A 26 6.03 -2.71 -17.74
N ALA A 27 6.27 -1.40 -17.53
CA ALA A 27 7.14 -0.92 -16.47
C ALA A 27 6.62 -1.28 -15.08
N MET A 28 5.30 -1.24 -14.86
CA MET A 28 4.69 -1.70 -13.60
C MET A 28 4.97 -3.19 -13.34
N MET A 29 4.78 -4.06 -14.35
CA MET A 29 5.08 -5.48 -14.21
C MET A 29 6.56 -5.74 -13.92
N LEU A 30 7.46 -5.08 -14.66
CA LEU A 30 8.90 -5.19 -14.44
C LEU A 30 9.29 -4.78 -13.03
N ASN A 31 8.71 -3.70 -12.50
CA ASN A 31 8.97 -3.23 -11.14
C ASN A 31 8.58 -4.29 -10.09
N ILE A 32 7.48 -5.01 -10.28
CA ILE A 32 7.08 -6.11 -9.37
C ILE A 32 8.10 -7.25 -9.42
N VAL A 33 8.52 -7.67 -10.63
CA VAL A 33 9.50 -8.73 -10.80
C VAL A 33 10.85 -8.34 -10.20
N LEU A 34 11.32 -7.12 -10.46
CA LEU A 34 12.56 -6.58 -9.90
C LEU A 34 12.52 -6.56 -8.37
N ARG A 35 11.42 -6.12 -7.76
CA ARG A 35 11.29 -6.10 -6.29
C ARG A 35 11.26 -7.49 -5.68
N GLN A 36 10.57 -8.43 -6.33
CA GLN A 36 10.46 -9.80 -5.84
C GLN A 36 11.79 -10.57 -5.93
N TYR A 37 12.52 -10.45 -7.05
CA TYR A 37 13.69 -11.30 -7.33
C TYR A 37 15.05 -10.62 -7.17
N VAL A 38 15.11 -9.29 -7.31
CA VAL A 38 16.37 -8.52 -7.25
C VAL A 38 16.47 -7.68 -5.98
N PHE A 39 15.37 -7.02 -5.57
CA PHE A 39 15.35 -6.09 -4.43
C PHE A 39 14.46 -6.56 -3.26
N THR A 40 14.69 -7.78 -2.78
CA THR A 40 13.88 -8.43 -1.73
C THR A 40 13.78 -7.61 -0.43
N TYR A 41 14.84 -6.88 -0.05
CA TYR A 41 14.87 -6.01 1.14
C TYR A 41 13.84 -4.86 1.11
N SER A 42 13.48 -4.37 -0.09
CA SER A 42 12.54 -3.27 -0.24
C SER A 42 11.10 -3.66 0.07
N ASP A 43 10.75 -4.93 -0.11
CA ASP A 43 9.42 -5.46 0.22
C ASP A 43 9.32 -5.90 1.69
N GLU A 44 10.43 -6.33 2.30
CA GLU A 44 10.48 -6.55 3.75
C GLU A 44 10.29 -5.25 4.55
N SER A 45 10.82 -4.12 4.07
CA SER A 45 10.57 -2.83 4.71
C SER A 45 9.10 -2.41 4.65
N ARG A 46 8.37 -2.76 3.56
CA ARG A 46 6.92 -2.55 3.48
C ARG A 46 6.14 -3.45 4.42
N ARG A 47 6.61 -4.70 4.64
CA ARG A 47 6.05 -5.61 5.66
C ARG A 47 5.99 -4.97 7.02
N ILE A 48 7.10 -4.38 7.42
CA ILE A 48 7.29 -3.83 8.76
C ILE A 48 6.45 -2.57 8.94
N ASN A 49 6.46 -1.66 7.96
CA ASN A 49 5.77 -0.36 8.06
C ASN A 49 4.24 -0.45 7.97
N GLN A 50 3.67 -1.41 7.24
CA GLN A 50 2.22 -1.55 7.12
C GLN A 50 1.57 -2.23 8.34
N SER A 51 2.38 -2.70 9.30
CA SER A 51 1.93 -3.49 10.45
C SER A 51 1.37 -2.65 11.62
N TYR A 52 1.45 -1.32 11.62
CA TYR A 52 1.35 -0.56 12.87
C TYR A 52 0.21 0.48 12.92
N TYR A 53 -1.04 0.03 13.09
CA TYR A 53 -2.15 0.89 13.53
C TYR A 53 -3.13 0.11 14.40
N ILE A 54 -2.68 -0.28 15.59
CA ILE A 54 -3.58 -0.45 16.74
C ILE A 54 -3.13 0.61 17.72
N ASP A 55 -3.97 1.62 17.94
CA ASP A 55 -3.65 2.69 18.89
C ASP A 55 -3.54 2.07 20.28
N LYS A 56 -2.39 2.29 20.92
CA LYS A 56 -2.16 1.86 22.30
C LYS A 56 -3.12 2.65 23.22
N PRO A 57 -3.74 2.01 24.22
CA PRO A 57 -4.54 2.73 25.20
C PRO A 57 -3.63 3.74 25.92
N ILE A 58 -4.08 4.99 25.93
CA ILE A 58 -3.37 6.09 26.58
C ILE A 58 -3.74 6.02 28.06
N MET A 59 -2.75 6.13 28.95
CA MET A 59 -3.04 6.28 30.38
C MET A 59 -3.65 7.67 30.58
N GLU A 60 -4.87 7.72 31.13
CA GLU A 60 -5.62 8.99 31.27
C GLU A 60 -5.08 9.91 32.37
N PHE A 61 -4.20 9.40 33.23
CA PHE A 61 -3.61 10.13 34.36
C PHE A 61 -2.10 10.33 34.19
N ASP A 62 -1.57 11.46 34.69
CA ASP A 62 -0.17 11.83 34.54
C ASP A 62 0.74 10.95 35.41
N SER A 63 1.51 10.08 34.76
CA SER A 63 2.50 9.22 35.43
C SER A 63 3.56 9.99 36.22
N ASN A 64 3.75 11.29 35.97
CA ASN A 64 4.69 12.13 36.72
C ASN A 64 4.18 12.50 38.13
N GLU A 65 2.90 12.27 38.42
CA GLU A 65 2.32 12.45 39.76
C GLU A 65 2.46 11.18 40.63
N ILE A 66 2.92 10.06 40.07
CA ILE A 66 3.19 8.83 40.82
C ILE A 66 4.64 8.85 41.30
N ASP A 67 4.84 8.83 42.61
CA ASP A 67 6.18 8.67 43.18
C ASP A 67 6.79 7.30 42.83
N VAL A 68 8.11 7.28 42.64
CA VAL A 68 8.84 6.07 42.20
C VAL A 68 8.71 4.95 43.24
N ASP A 69 8.62 5.28 44.54
CA ASP A 69 8.41 4.31 45.63
C ASP A 69 7.01 3.68 45.55
N THR A 70 5.98 4.48 45.26
CA THR A 70 4.61 3.99 45.03
C THR A 70 4.52 3.10 43.80
N ALA A 71 5.16 3.49 42.69
CA ALA A 71 5.20 2.67 41.47
C ALA A 71 5.91 1.32 41.70
N THR A 72 6.97 1.31 42.51
CA THR A 72 7.74 0.09 42.83
C THR A 72 6.93 -0.86 43.69
N LYS A 73 6.25 -0.36 44.72
CA LYS A 73 5.41 -1.19 45.62
C LYS A 73 4.17 -1.75 44.92
N LEU A 74 3.59 -0.98 44.00
CA LEU A 74 2.51 -1.45 43.14
C LEU A 74 2.98 -2.63 42.28
N ALA A 75 4.19 -2.54 41.70
CA ALA A 75 4.76 -3.59 40.87
C ALA A 75 5.12 -4.87 41.65
N GLU A 76 5.51 -4.75 42.92
CA GLU A 76 5.96 -5.88 43.74
C GLU A 76 4.80 -6.60 44.44
N ASN A 77 3.82 -5.87 44.98
CA ASN A 77 2.82 -6.43 45.90
C ASN A 77 1.36 -6.13 45.52
N GLY A 78 1.11 -5.36 44.45
CA GLY A 78 -0.24 -4.96 44.06
C GLY A 78 -0.93 -4.01 45.06
N GLU A 79 -0.16 -3.37 45.94
CA GLU A 79 -0.69 -2.41 46.91
C GLU A 79 -0.63 -0.98 46.34
N TYR A 80 -1.81 -0.37 46.17
CA TYR A 80 -1.99 1.00 45.66
C TYR A 80 -1.73 2.03 46.78
N ILE A 81 -0.51 2.08 47.31
CA ILE A 81 -0.17 2.95 48.44
C ILE A 81 0.09 4.39 47.95
N GLY A 82 -0.79 5.33 48.32
CA GLY A 82 -0.64 6.75 48.03
C GLY A 82 -1.37 7.25 46.78
N LEU A 83 -2.22 6.41 46.18
CA LEU A 83 -3.12 6.79 45.09
C LEU A 83 -4.52 7.14 45.62
N THR A 84 -5.18 8.12 45.02
CA THR A 84 -6.59 8.43 45.27
C THR A 84 -7.48 7.33 44.69
N GLU A 85 -8.71 7.21 45.20
CA GLU A 85 -9.69 6.25 44.67
C GLU A 85 -9.92 6.43 43.16
N ASP A 86 -9.94 7.68 42.67
CA ASP A 86 -10.05 7.99 41.25
C ASP A 86 -8.84 7.51 40.43
N GLN A 87 -7.61 7.67 40.96
CA GLN A 87 -6.39 7.20 40.30
C GLN A 87 -6.32 5.66 40.23
N ILE A 88 -6.78 4.98 41.29
CA ILE A 88 -6.88 3.52 41.33
C ILE A 88 -7.87 3.04 40.26
N ASN A 89 -9.05 3.68 40.17
CA ASN A 89 -10.07 3.34 39.17
C ASN A 89 -9.57 3.57 37.74
N SER A 90 -8.88 4.68 37.46
CA SER A 90 -8.28 4.96 36.14
C SER A 90 -7.18 3.96 35.79
N LEU A 91 -6.37 3.54 36.77
CA LEU A 91 -5.31 2.57 36.57
C LEU A 91 -5.87 1.17 36.28
N ASP A 92 -6.89 0.73 37.03
CA ASP A 92 -7.55 -0.55 36.80
C ASP A 92 -8.22 -0.60 35.42
N GLN A 93 -8.86 0.50 35.02
CA GLN A 93 -9.44 0.64 33.69
C GLN A 93 -8.36 0.56 32.60
N TRP A 94 -7.25 1.28 32.77
CA TRP A 94 -6.14 1.23 31.82
C TRP A 94 -5.49 -0.16 31.74
N ILE A 95 -5.30 -0.85 32.87
CA ILE A 95 -4.74 -2.22 32.89
C ILE A 95 -5.64 -3.15 32.08
N LYS A 96 -6.96 -3.07 32.29
CA LYS A 96 -7.94 -3.86 31.54
C LYS A 96 -7.87 -3.55 30.04
N ASP A 97 -7.87 -2.27 29.67
CA ASP A 97 -7.78 -1.85 28.27
C ASP A 97 -6.46 -2.28 27.63
N TYR A 98 -5.37 -2.30 28.40
CA TYR A 98 -4.05 -2.75 27.96
C TYR A 98 -3.99 -4.27 27.77
N GLU A 99 -4.65 -5.05 28.63
CA GLU A 99 -4.79 -6.50 28.45
C GLU A 99 -5.62 -6.83 27.20
N GLU A 100 -6.73 -6.13 26.99
CA GLU A 100 -7.55 -6.26 25.78
C GLU A 100 -6.76 -5.88 24.53
N TYR A 101 -6.00 -4.78 24.58
CA TYR A 101 -5.09 -4.38 23.51
C TYR A 101 -4.05 -5.47 23.20
N ARG A 102 -3.38 -6.04 24.22
CA ARG A 102 -2.38 -7.10 24.02
C ARG A 102 -3.00 -8.38 23.42
N ALA A 103 -4.21 -8.74 23.85
CA ALA A 103 -4.94 -9.86 23.28
C ALA A 103 -5.29 -9.62 21.80
N GLN A 104 -5.75 -8.41 21.47
CA GLN A 104 -6.04 -8.01 20.10
C GLN A 104 -4.79 -7.97 19.22
N VAL A 105 -3.67 -7.45 19.72
CA VAL A 105 -2.38 -7.45 18.99
C VAL A 105 -1.96 -8.87 18.64
N LYS A 106 -2.00 -9.81 19.60
CA LYS A 106 -1.68 -11.23 19.35
C LYS A 106 -2.61 -11.88 18.34
N LEU A 107 -3.93 -11.68 18.49
CA LEU A 107 -4.91 -12.22 17.55
C LEU A 107 -4.69 -11.67 16.13
N ASN A 108 -4.44 -10.37 16.00
CA ASN A 108 -4.13 -9.74 14.73
C ASN A 108 -2.81 -10.25 14.15
N GLU A 109 -1.79 -10.49 14.98
CA GLU A 109 -0.51 -11.08 14.55
C GLU A 109 -0.71 -12.49 13.97
N GLU A 110 -1.52 -13.33 14.61
CA GLU A 110 -1.87 -14.67 14.11
C GLU A 110 -2.68 -14.63 12.80
N LEU A 111 -3.70 -13.76 12.71
CA LEU A 111 -4.45 -13.52 11.47
C LEU A 111 -3.53 -13.03 10.34
N ARG A 112 -2.58 -12.14 10.65
CA ARG A 112 -1.64 -11.57 9.68
C ARG A 112 -0.59 -12.56 9.21
N ASN A 113 -0.14 -13.48 10.06
CA ASN A 113 0.72 -14.58 9.61
C ASN A 113 0.04 -15.48 8.56
N ASN A 114 -1.29 -15.47 8.49
CA ASN A 114 -2.07 -16.14 7.46
C ASN A 114 -2.38 -15.26 6.22
N ILE A 115 -2.32 -13.93 6.33
CA ILE A 115 -2.67 -13.01 5.25
C ILE A 115 -1.38 -12.44 4.63
N ASP A 116 -1.02 -12.93 3.44
CA ASP A 116 0.06 -12.37 2.63
C ASP A 116 -0.41 -11.05 1.96
N TYR A 117 -0.40 -9.96 2.72
CA TYR A 117 -0.77 -8.61 2.24
C TYR A 117 0.13 -8.14 1.06
N LEU A 118 1.36 -8.64 0.96
CA LEU A 118 2.20 -8.39 -0.23
C LEU A 118 1.63 -9.08 -1.45
N LYS A 119 1.08 -10.29 -1.30
CA LYS A 119 0.40 -11.00 -2.41
C LYS A 119 -0.77 -10.21 -2.93
N GLU A 120 -1.61 -9.69 -2.05
CA GLU A 120 -2.78 -8.89 -2.45
C GLU A 120 -2.33 -7.64 -3.21
N SER A 121 -1.39 -6.86 -2.66
CA SER A 121 -0.88 -5.65 -3.31
C SER A 121 -0.21 -5.93 -4.66
N ARG A 122 0.55 -7.03 -4.77
CA ARG A 122 1.16 -7.48 -6.04
C ARG A 122 0.09 -7.84 -7.06
N GLN A 123 -0.96 -8.57 -6.63
CA GLN A 123 -2.06 -8.97 -7.50
C GLN A 123 -2.86 -7.76 -8.00
N GLU A 124 -3.11 -6.77 -7.15
CA GLU A 124 -3.75 -5.51 -7.54
C GLU A 124 -2.93 -4.78 -8.60
N THR A 125 -1.63 -4.59 -8.34
CA THR A 125 -0.73 -3.89 -9.27
C THR A 125 -0.63 -4.64 -10.61
N MET A 126 -0.57 -5.97 -10.58
CA MET A 126 -0.61 -6.81 -11.79
C MET A 126 -1.94 -6.66 -12.54
N SER A 127 -3.07 -6.65 -11.84
CA SER A 127 -4.40 -6.48 -12.44
C SER A 127 -4.52 -5.14 -13.16
N ILE A 128 -4.04 -4.05 -12.53
CA ILE A 128 -4.00 -2.71 -13.13
C ILE A 128 -3.07 -2.70 -14.34
N ALA A 129 -1.86 -3.23 -14.21
CA ALA A 129 -0.88 -3.25 -15.29
C ALA A 129 -1.42 -4.02 -16.52
N LEU A 130 -2.02 -5.19 -16.30
CA LEU A 130 -2.66 -5.97 -17.36
C LEU A 130 -3.82 -5.22 -18.00
N SER A 131 -4.66 -4.54 -17.22
CA SER A 131 -5.78 -3.74 -17.74
C SER A 131 -5.28 -2.61 -18.66
N ILE A 132 -4.21 -1.92 -18.25
CA ILE A 132 -3.61 -0.85 -19.05
C ILE A 132 -3.02 -1.41 -20.36
N ILE A 133 -2.29 -2.54 -20.30
CA ILE A 133 -1.71 -3.17 -21.50
C ILE A 133 -2.81 -3.66 -22.43
N LEU A 134 -3.86 -4.28 -21.91
CA LEU A 134 -4.97 -4.83 -22.69
C LEU A 134 -5.69 -3.73 -23.50
N VAL A 135 -5.71 -2.50 -23.00
CA VAL A 135 -6.27 -1.33 -23.73
C VAL A 135 -5.21 -0.67 -24.62
N GLY A 136 -4.01 -0.42 -24.08
CA GLY A 136 -2.96 0.33 -24.75
C GLY A 136 -2.38 -0.38 -25.97
N LEU A 137 -2.16 -1.70 -25.87
CA LEU A 137 -1.49 -2.47 -26.90
C LEU A 137 -2.33 -2.58 -28.18
N PRO A 138 -3.62 -2.97 -28.12
CA PRO A 138 -4.47 -2.95 -29.32
C PRO A 138 -4.62 -1.54 -29.90
N LEU A 139 -4.76 -0.52 -29.04
CA LEU A 139 -4.89 0.87 -29.48
C LEU A 139 -3.67 1.30 -30.30
N PHE A 140 -2.46 1.02 -29.80
CA PHE A 140 -1.21 1.30 -30.52
C PHE A 140 -1.13 0.54 -31.84
N ILE A 141 -1.34 -0.79 -31.82
CA ILE A 141 -1.20 -1.64 -33.01
C ILE A 141 -2.16 -1.20 -34.12
N ILE A 142 -3.43 -0.94 -33.79
CA ILE A 142 -4.44 -0.52 -34.77
C ILE A 142 -4.03 0.81 -35.41
N HIS A 143 -3.67 1.82 -34.62
CA HIS A 143 -3.33 3.13 -35.16
C HIS A 143 -2.02 3.10 -35.94
N TRP A 144 -1.01 2.36 -35.46
CA TRP A 144 0.26 2.20 -36.14
C TRP A 144 0.12 1.50 -37.50
N THR A 145 -0.65 0.43 -37.57
CA THR A 145 -0.88 -0.30 -38.83
C THR A 145 -1.62 0.56 -39.86
N LEU A 146 -2.56 1.40 -39.43
CA LEU A 146 -3.23 2.37 -40.29
C LEU A 146 -2.27 3.43 -40.83
N ILE A 147 -1.40 3.99 -40.00
CA ILE A 147 -0.37 4.96 -40.44
C ILE A 147 0.55 4.34 -41.50
N VAL A 148 1.03 3.11 -41.26
CA VAL A 148 1.91 2.40 -42.20
C VAL A 148 1.18 2.17 -43.54
N LYS A 149 -0.09 1.79 -43.49
CA LYS A 149 -0.90 1.55 -44.69
C LYS A 149 -1.19 2.85 -45.46
N ASP A 150 -1.44 3.96 -44.77
CA ASP A 150 -1.69 5.25 -45.41
C ASP A 150 -0.43 5.78 -46.12
N ARG A 151 0.77 5.66 -45.49
CA ARG A 151 2.04 6.06 -46.13
C ARG A 151 2.30 5.30 -47.43
N LYS A 152 2.15 3.97 -47.43
CA LYS A 152 2.34 3.15 -48.64
C LYS A 152 1.43 3.58 -49.80
N ARG A 153 0.19 3.98 -49.51
CA ARG A 153 -0.78 4.45 -50.51
C ARG A 153 -0.49 5.85 -51.04
N GLU A 154 0.23 6.66 -50.28
CA GLU A 154 0.72 7.97 -50.74
C GLU A 154 1.93 7.78 -51.67
N ASP A 155 2.81 6.83 -51.38
CA ASP A 155 3.98 6.52 -52.22
C ASP A 155 3.62 5.88 -53.58
N GLU A 156 2.46 5.20 -53.67
CA GLU A 156 1.95 4.56 -54.90
C GLU A 156 1.19 5.52 -55.84
N LYS A 157 0.96 6.77 -55.45
CA LYS A 157 0.19 7.78 -56.21
C LYS A 157 1.08 8.83 -56.85
#